data_AF-A0A9P6G7I2-F1
#
_entry.id   AF-A0A9P6G7I2-F1
#
_cell.length_a   1.000
_cell.length_b   1.000
_cell.length_c   1.000
_cell.angle_alpha   90.00
_cell.angle_beta   90.00
_cell.angle_gamma   90.00
#
_symmetry.space_group_name_H-M   'P 1'
#
loop_
_entity.id
_entity.type
_entity.pdbx_description
1 polymer ?
#
loop_
_entity_poly.entity_id
_entity_poly.type
_entity_poly.pdbx_seq_one_letter_code
_entity_poly.pdbx_strand_id
1 'polypeptide(L)'
;MAPRCGVENCRSRKYEEGEDGYLYCENGHRKGEQIAGEDEDQFETAIRTTTRKKVDKEESERPGKIFTGSRGIDLYVKCVQLILRHQVAYLIQKKGLPAELETVVQDLWTLRILQLGHKIRNESQDSSSSRVFSTQESETEAEDDPLIIPSRKKKLQENPTLIDCLALCYLGTLTLRLPVTPGDIYTWTTEEDMPYLNAIRLITPPMRNRLPATYHSAFSPYSLLNLRRFYTAYANLLAGFELKYSIAWPALNVPVLLFRYLKDLALPLELYDATIRLGEKLGYDFALYVSPRQMLNFASLPEARLISCLVICVKLIFPFDDIERHPRSVAEPAATAIDWPAWVQLVEAARAEERGGRHRYTTEELTKVQEKDVFSMSGNDLDQYLDFYLANFVDEMNIQSKTSDDAFQAAMYSLFPIAPDASSQPQKTPANLQQQKKLELVRAVHGTTKEVRAFADDEGVEVLRPGAWYAVYTKESDMPPHAARFYEEAARISGLTLDMLIRCVRRIERNIAREQGRQKQNTSQEDAADQVESVEVEMPDAADG
;
A
#
# COMPACT_ATOMS: atom_id res chain seq x y z
N MET A 1 -45.18 33.27 39.42
CA MET A 1 -46.61 33.34 39.79
C MET A 1 -46.94 34.82 40.00
N ALA A 2 -47.96 35.33 39.32
CA ALA A 2 -48.35 36.74 39.41
C ALA A 2 -49.03 37.08 40.77
N PRO A 3 -48.88 38.33 41.27
CA PRO A 3 -49.44 38.77 42.55
C PRO A 3 -50.97 38.83 42.53
N ARG A 4 -51.63 38.62 43.68
CA ARG A 4 -53.10 38.70 43.77
C ARG A 4 -53.58 40.15 43.62
N CYS A 5 -54.76 40.34 43.00
CA CYS A 5 -55.36 41.65 42.76
C CYS A 5 -55.57 42.46 44.04
N GLY A 6 -56.09 41.85 45.11
CA GLY A 6 -56.18 42.47 46.43
C GLY A 6 -57.19 43.63 46.56
N VAL A 7 -57.65 44.22 45.45
CA VAL A 7 -58.73 45.22 45.40
C VAL A 7 -60.06 44.54 45.74
N GLU A 8 -60.80 45.07 46.71
CA GLU A 8 -62.07 44.53 47.24
C GLU A 8 -62.02 43.02 47.56
N ASN A 9 -60.93 42.56 48.19
CA ASN A 9 -60.73 41.15 48.56
C ASN A 9 -60.73 40.18 47.35
N CYS A 10 -60.47 40.70 46.15
CA CYS A 10 -60.38 39.92 44.93
C CYS A 10 -59.14 39.02 44.92
N ARG A 11 -59.36 37.71 44.76
CA ARG A 11 -58.33 36.67 44.81
C ARG A 11 -57.76 36.29 43.44
N SER A 12 -58.18 36.96 42.38
CA SER A 12 -57.68 36.71 41.03
C SER A 12 -56.16 36.96 40.97
N ARG A 13 -55.48 36.10 40.20
CA ARG A 13 -54.03 36.15 39.97
C ARG A 13 -53.67 36.32 38.50
N LYS A 14 -54.68 36.33 37.63
CA LYS A 14 -54.51 36.54 36.20
C LYS A 14 -54.92 37.97 35.89
N TYR A 15 -54.10 38.59 35.06
CA TYR A 15 -54.35 39.92 34.53
C TYR A 15 -54.26 39.86 33.03
N GLU A 16 -55.14 40.60 32.38
CA GLU A 16 -55.21 40.82 30.94
C GLU A 16 -54.96 42.31 30.69
N GLU A 17 -54.28 42.60 29.59
CA GLU A 17 -53.98 43.97 29.17
C GLU A 17 -55.17 44.51 28.36
N GLY A 18 -55.73 45.63 28.81
CA GLY A 18 -56.76 46.35 28.08
C GLY A 18 -56.18 47.18 26.94
N GLU A 19 -57.01 47.53 25.95
CA GLU A 19 -56.62 48.38 24.81
C GLU A 19 -56.12 49.79 25.22
N ASP A 20 -56.38 50.19 26.47
CA ASP A 20 -55.93 51.43 27.11
C ASP A 20 -54.53 51.32 27.76
N GLY A 21 -53.85 50.17 27.65
CA GLY A 21 -52.50 49.94 28.17
C GLY A 21 -52.45 49.70 29.69
N TYR A 22 -53.59 49.38 30.31
CA TYR A 22 -53.68 49.03 31.73
C TYR A 22 -53.93 47.53 31.92
N LEU A 23 -53.42 46.98 33.04
CA LEU A 23 -53.71 45.61 33.44
C LEU A 23 -55.02 45.53 34.23
N TYR A 24 -55.93 44.68 33.77
CA TYR A 24 -57.18 44.34 34.43
C TYR A 24 -57.12 42.92 34.96
N CYS A 25 -57.61 42.68 36.18
CA CYS A 25 -57.76 41.31 36.65
C CYS A 25 -58.97 40.62 35.98
N GLU A 26 -59.10 39.30 36.07
CA GLU A 26 -60.27 38.56 35.51
C GLU A 26 -61.64 39.12 35.98
N ASN A 27 -61.70 39.81 37.11
CA ASN A 27 -62.91 40.44 37.65
C ASN A 27 -63.03 41.94 37.28
N GLY A 28 -62.21 42.45 36.37
CA GLY A 28 -62.29 43.82 35.84
C GLY A 28 -61.67 44.92 36.70
N HIS A 29 -60.89 44.59 37.74
CA HIS A 29 -60.20 45.61 38.54
C HIS A 29 -58.91 46.08 37.87
N ARG A 30 -58.79 47.39 37.67
CA ARG A 30 -57.61 48.04 37.09
C ARG A 30 -56.47 48.09 38.11
N LYS A 31 -55.28 47.64 37.67
CA LYS A 31 -54.02 47.80 38.41
C LYS A 31 -53.32 49.05 37.89
N GLY A 32 -52.96 49.97 38.79
CA GLY A 32 -52.58 51.36 38.47
C GLY A 32 -51.24 51.59 37.76
N GLU A 33 -50.64 50.58 37.13
CA GLU A 33 -49.37 50.71 36.41
C GLU A 33 -49.67 50.60 34.91
N GLN A 34 -49.44 51.69 34.17
CA GLN A 34 -49.62 51.73 32.72
C GLN A 34 -48.43 51.03 32.07
N ILE A 35 -48.67 50.00 31.28
CA ILE A 35 -47.63 49.37 30.46
C ILE A 35 -47.52 50.25 29.22
N ALA A 36 -46.54 51.15 29.21
CA ALA A 36 -46.15 51.82 27.97
C ALA A 36 -45.51 50.76 27.07
N GLY A 37 -46.08 50.52 25.89
CA GLY A 37 -45.39 49.76 24.85
C GLY A 37 -44.07 50.46 24.52
N GLU A 38 -42.96 49.72 24.55
CA GLU A 38 -41.68 50.24 24.08
C GLU A 38 -41.78 50.47 22.56
N ASP A 39 -41.52 51.70 22.11
CA ASP A 39 -41.48 52.09 20.71
C ASP A 39 -40.47 51.22 19.94
N GLU A 40 -40.90 50.57 18.85
CA GLU A 40 -40.13 49.60 18.06
C GLU A 40 -39.00 50.20 17.19
N ASP A 41 -38.57 51.45 17.42
CA ASP A 41 -37.68 52.19 16.50
C ASP A 41 -36.23 52.41 17.03
N GLN A 42 -35.77 51.64 18.02
CA GLN A 42 -34.37 51.68 18.49
C GLN A 42 -33.67 50.32 18.43
N PHE A 43 -33.15 50.01 17.24
CA PHE A 43 -32.20 48.93 17.01
C PHE A 43 -30.79 49.36 17.46
N GLU A 44 -30.54 49.34 18.78
CA GLU A 44 -29.17 49.35 19.33
C GLU A 44 -28.96 48.20 20.32
N THR A 45 -27.83 47.53 20.12
CA THR A 45 -27.33 46.29 20.73
C THR A 45 -27.40 46.25 22.26
N ALA A 46 -28.50 45.72 22.81
CA ALA A 46 -28.57 45.28 24.21
C ALA A 46 -28.35 43.76 24.31
N ILE A 47 -27.26 43.39 24.97
CA ILE A 47 -26.82 42.01 25.26
C ILE A 47 -27.94 41.27 26.02
N ARG A 48 -28.67 40.38 25.34
CA ARG A 48 -29.60 39.43 25.96
C ARG A 48 -28.83 38.44 26.84
N THR A 49 -28.81 38.67 28.15
CA THR A 49 -28.49 37.63 29.13
C THR A 49 -29.63 36.63 29.20
N THR A 50 -29.60 35.63 28.32
CA THR A 50 -30.52 34.49 28.40
C THR A 50 -30.19 33.70 29.66
N THR A 51 -30.99 33.85 30.71
CA THR A 51 -31.00 32.94 31.86
C THR A 51 -31.56 31.60 31.40
N ARG A 52 -30.68 30.74 30.86
CA ARG A 52 -30.99 29.33 30.63
C ARG A 52 -31.29 28.70 31.99
N LYS A 53 -32.57 28.52 32.28
CA LYS A 53 -33.04 27.61 33.32
C LYS A 53 -32.39 26.26 33.04
N LYS A 54 -31.44 25.83 33.89
CA LYS A 54 -30.90 24.47 33.85
C LYS A 54 -32.09 23.54 34.02
N VAL A 55 -32.53 22.94 32.91
CA VAL A 55 -33.27 21.70 32.97
C VAL A 55 -32.23 20.71 33.50
N ASP A 56 -32.45 20.24 34.72
CA ASP A 56 -31.73 19.09 35.26
C ASP A 56 -32.00 17.94 34.30
N LYS A 57 -31.02 17.74 33.41
CA LYS A 57 -31.01 16.65 32.47
C LYS A 57 -30.66 15.43 33.31
N GLU A 58 -31.69 14.86 33.92
CA GLU A 58 -31.66 13.49 34.43
C GLU A 58 -30.88 12.66 33.41
N GLU A 59 -29.94 11.87 33.93
CA GLU A 59 -29.04 11.00 33.19
C GLU A 59 -29.82 9.89 32.47
N SER A 60 -30.72 10.25 31.56
CA SER A 60 -31.17 9.34 30.52
C SER A 60 -29.92 9.00 29.74
N GLU A 61 -29.46 7.77 29.90
CA GLU A 61 -28.43 7.09 29.14
C GLU A 61 -28.30 7.70 27.74
N ARG A 62 -27.35 8.62 27.52
CA ARG A 62 -27.13 9.17 26.19
C ARG A 62 -26.50 8.04 25.37
N PRO A 63 -27.17 7.49 24.34
CA PRO A 63 -26.50 6.54 23.47
C PRO A 63 -25.40 7.32 22.73
N GLY A 64 -24.14 6.94 22.93
CA GLY A 64 -23.03 7.39 22.08
C GLY A 64 -22.22 8.58 22.59
N LYS A 65 -21.70 8.54 23.82
CA LYS A 65 -20.56 9.41 24.16
C LYS A 65 -19.34 8.92 23.36
N ILE A 66 -18.84 9.74 22.43
CA ILE A 66 -17.59 9.50 21.71
C ILE A 66 -16.48 9.29 22.75
N PHE A 67 -15.71 8.21 22.60
CA PHE A 67 -14.62 7.91 23.53
C PHE A 67 -13.41 8.79 23.23
N THR A 68 -12.89 9.48 24.25
CA THR A 68 -11.71 10.35 24.13
C THR A 68 -10.55 9.81 24.98
N GLY A 69 -9.34 10.28 24.70
CA GLY A 69 -8.13 9.90 25.45
C GLY A 69 -7.80 8.41 25.32
N SER A 70 -7.43 7.78 26.44
CA SER A 70 -7.01 6.36 26.48
C SER A 70 -8.12 5.40 26.01
N ARG A 71 -9.39 5.64 26.42
CA ARG A 71 -10.53 4.83 25.95
C ARG A 71 -10.76 4.94 24.44
N GLY A 72 -10.48 6.10 23.86
CA GLY A 72 -10.53 6.30 22.40
C GLY A 72 -9.42 5.53 21.68
N ILE A 73 -8.22 5.48 22.25
CA ILE A 73 -7.08 4.71 21.72
C ILE A 73 -7.33 3.20 21.82
N ASP A 74 -7.87 2.73 22.95
CA ASP A 74 -8.26 1.33 23.12
C ASP A 74 -9.30 0.91 22.07
N LEU A 75 -10.35 1.72 21.86
CA LEU A 75 -11.33 1.47 20.81
C LEU A 75 -10.69 1.50 19.41
N TYR A 76 -9.82 2.47 19.13
CA TYR A 76 -9.09 2.54 17.87
C TYR A 76 -8.31 1.26 17.60
N VAL A 77 -7.54 0.77 18.58
CA VAL A 77 -6.75 -0.45 18.46
C VAL A 77 -7.65 -1.67 18.23
N LYS A 78 -8.81 -1.75 18.89
CA LYS A 78 -9.81 -2.80 18.64
C LYS A 78 -10.39 -2.74 17.23
N CYS A 79 -10.64 -1.54 16.69
CA CYS A 79 -11.03 -1.37 15.30
C CYS A 79 -9.93 -1.85 14.34
N VAL A 80 -8.66 -1.47 14.57
CA VAL A 80 -7.53 -1.96 13.75
C VAL A 80 -7.42 -3.48 13.80
N GLN A 81 -7.55 -4.09 14.98
CA GLN A 81 -7.53 -5.54 15.15
C GLN A 81 -8.67 -6.21 14.36
N LEU A 82 -9.87 -5.63 14.34
CA LEU A 82 -10.98 -6.16 13.55
C LEU A 82 -10.66 -6.17 12.05
N ILE A 83 -10.06 -5.08 11.53
CA ILE A 83 -9.64 -5.02 10.12
C ILE A 83 -8.56 -6.06 9.82
N LEU A 84 -7.55 -6.19 10.69
CA LEU A 84 -6.50 -7.19 10.53
C LEU A 84 -7.09 -8.61 10.45
N ARG A 85 -8.11 -8.93 11.26
CA ARG A 85 -8.80 -10.23 11.18
C ARG A 85 -9.49 -10.44 9.83
N HIS A 86 -10.13 -9.41 9.27
CA HIS A 86 -10.72 -9.52 7.93
C HIS A 86 -9.65 -9.69 6.84
N GLN A 87 -8.51 -9.01 6.96
CA GLN A 87 -7.38 -9.17 6.04
C GLN A 87 -6.80 -10.59 6.11
N VAL A 88 -6.60 -11.16 7.30
CA VAL A 88 -6.12 -12.54 7.46
C VAL A 88 -7.16 -13.54 6.95
N ALA A 89 -8.44 -13.35 7.25
CA ALA A 89 -9.51 -14.19 6.75
C ALA A 89 -9.59 -14.17 5.22
N TYR A 90 -9.38 -13.01 4.59
CA TYR A 90 -9.26 -12.88 3.13
C TYR A 90 -8.13 -13.77 2.58
N LEU A 91 -6.95 -13.69 3.18
CA LEU A 91 -5.79 -14.46 2.76
C LEU A 91 -6.01 -15.99 2.88
N ILE A 92 -6.66 -16.44 3.94
CA ILE A 92 -6.90 -17.87 4.14
C ILE A 92 -8.06 -18.34 3.25
N GLN A 93 -9.21 -17.68 3.32
CA GLN A 93 -10.45 -18.17 2.69
C GLN A 93 -10.51 -17.90 1.19
N LYS A 94 -10.07 -16.72 0.73
CA LYS A 94 -10.12 -16.35 -0.69
C LYS A 94 -8.83 -16.67 -1.44
N LYS A 95 -7.66 -16.57 -0.78
CA LYS A 95 -6.36 -16.87 -1.41
C LYS A 95 -5.83 -18.27 -1.13
N GLY A 96 -6.46 -19.02 -0.23
CA GLY A 96 -6.06 -20.40 0.06
C GLY A 96 -4.72 -20.51 0.77
N LEU A 97 -4.28 -19.45 1.48
CA LEU A 97 -3.09 -19.53 2.32
C LEU A 97 -3.33 -20.44 3.53
N PRO A 98 -2.27 -21.05 4.09
CA PRO A 98 -2.36 -21.94 5.25
C PRO A 98 -3.04 -21.29 6.46
N ALA A 99 -3.80 -22.08 7.22
CA ALA A 99 -4.50 -21.60 8.42
C ALA A 99 -3.54 -21.15 9.53
N GLU A 100 -2.33 -21.72 9.55
CA GLU A 100 -1.23 -21.35 10.44
C GLU A 100 -0.85 -19.86 10.34
N LEU A 101 -1.16 -19.22 9.21
CA LEU A 101 -0.94 -17.78 9.02
C LEU A 101 -1.72 -16.95 10.06
N GLU A 102 -2.92 -17.37 10.45
CA GLU A 102 -3.71 -16.67 11.46
C GLU A 102 -3.00 -16.67 12.81
N THR A 103 -2.47 -17.82 13.24
CA THR A 103 -1.75 -17.95 14.50
C THR A 103 -0.50 -17.07 14.51
N VAL A 104 0.30 -17.11 13.43
CA VAL A 104 1.52 -16.31 13.34
C VAL A 104 1.23 -14.82 13.38
N VAL A 105 0.26 -14.34 12.59
CA VAL A 105 -0.11 -12.92 12.55
C VAL A 105 -0.70 -12.48 13.89
N GLN A 106 -1.48 -13.34 14.57
CA GLN A 106 -2.01 -13.08 15.91
C GLN A 106 -0.89 -12.91 16.94
N ASP A 107 0.15 -13.77 16.90
CA ASP A 107 1.29 -13.67 17.80
C ASP A 107 2.07 -12.37 17.56
N LEU A 108 2.34 -12.04 16.29
CA LEU A 108 3.01 -10.79 15.92
C LEU A 108 2.19 -9.55 16.34
N TRP A 109 0.87 -9.59 16.17
CA TRP A 109 -0.03 -8.54 16.65
C TRP A 109 0.01 -8.42 18.18
N THR A 110 0.02 -9.55 18.89
CA THR A 110 0.14 -9.56 20.36
C THR A 110 1.43 -8.88 20.82
N LEU A 111 2.57 -9.18 20.17
CA LEU A 111 3.84 -8.50 20.43
C LEU A 111 3.76 -6.99 20.14
N ARG A 112 3.08 -6.60 19.05
CA ARG A 112 2.84 -5.18 18.73
C ARG A 112 2.02 -4.48 19.81
N ILE A 113 0.96 -5.11 20.30
CA ILE A 113 0.10 -4.57 21.37
C ILE A 113 0.86 -4.44 22.69
N LEU A 114 1.71 -5.42 23.03
CA LEU A 114 2.57 -5.35 24.23
C LEU A 114 3.53 -4.15 24.19
N GLN A 115 3.96 -3.70 23.01
CA GLN A 115 4.74 -2.46 22.87
C GLN A 115 3.91 -1.20 23.15
N LEU A 116 2.59 -1.25 22.91
CA LEU A 116 1.64 -0.16 23.16
C LEU A 116 1.04 -0.17 24.57
N GLY A 117 1.35 -1.17 25.40
CA GLY A 117 0.73 -1.39 26.71
C GLY A 117 0.74 -0.17 27.64
N HIS A 118 1.79 0.65 27.62
CA HIS A 118 1.86 1.89 28.41
C HIS A 118 0.82 2.95 27.98
N LYS A 119 0.45 3.01 26.68
CA LYS A 119 -0.57 3.93 26.17
C LYS A 119 -1.98 3.48 26.46
N ILE A 120 -2.20 2.16 26.46
CA ILE A 120 -3.51 1.56 26.71
C ILE A 120 -3.83 1.57 28.22
N ARG A 121 -2.82 1.36 29.07
CA ARG A 121 -2.99 1.27 30.53
C ARG A 121 -3.08 2.62 31.26
N ASN A 122 -2.55 3.70 30.70
CA ASN A 122 -2.59 5.01 31.37
C ASN A 122 -4.02 5.58 31.40
N GLU A 123 -4.68 5.47 32.57
CA GLU A 123 -5.94 6.15 32.89
C GLU A 123 -5.73 7.56 33.52
N SER A 124 -4.50 7.97 33.79
CA SER A 124 -4.20 9.21 34.52
C SER A 124 -3.45 10.24 33.66
N GLN A 125 -4.08 11.41 33.50
CA GLN A 125 -3.53 12.72 33.14
C GLN A 125 -2.66 12.80 31.87
N ASP A 126 -3.29 13.20 30.76
CA ASP A 126 -2.79 14.33 29.96
C ASP A 126 -3.90 14.82 29.03
N SER A 127 -4.63 15.82 29.54
CA SER A 127 -5.33 16.81 28.74
C SER A 127 -4.30 17.64 27.95
N SER A 128 -4.54 17.84 26.65
CA SER A 128 -3.73 18.67 25.74
C SER A 128 -2.36 18.12 25.34
N SER A 129 -2.37 17.08 24.51
CA SER A 129 -1.58 17.18 23.28
C SER A 129 -2.52 17.00 22.10
N SER A 130 -2.60 18.02 21.25
CA SER A 130 -3.13 17.88 19.90
C SER A 130 -2.28 16.82 19.20
N ARG A 131 -2.70 15.55 19.31
CA ARG A 131 -2.17 14.46 18.50
C ARG A 131 -2.80 14.62 17.12
N VAL A 132 -2.31 15.61 16.39
CA VAL A 132 -2.48 15.70 14.94
C VAL A 132 -1.96 14.38 14.39
N PHE A 133 -2.90 13.55 13.95
CA PHE A 133 -2.64 12.48 13.01
C PHE A 133 -1.93 13.18 11.84
N SER A 134 -0.63 12.93 11.68
CA SER A 134 0.13 13.58 10.62
C SER A 134 -0.21 12.91 9.29
N THR A 135 -1.44 13.13 8.82
CA THR A 135 -1.88 12.98 7.43
C THR A 135 -1.34 14.14 6.60
N GLN A 136 -0.03 14.44 6.71
CA GLN A 136 0.64 15.09 5.60
C GLN A 136 0.84 14.01 4.53
N GLU A 137 -0.18 13.90 3.68
CA GLU A 137 -0.04 13.54 2.28
C GLU A 137 0.79 14.63 1.59
N SER A 138 2.06 14.75 1.98
CA SER A 138 3.03 15.41 1.12
C SER A 138 3.39 14.39 0.04
N GLU A 139 2.69 14.47 -1.09
CA GLU A 139 3.06 13.80 -2.34
C GLU A 139 4.44 14.26 -2.86
N THR A 140 5.08 15.20 -2.17
CA THR A 140 6.45 15.65 -2.39
C THR A 140 7.46 14.90 -1.51
N GLU A 141 7.40 13.56 -1.46
CA GLU A 141 8.61 12.80 -1.14
C GLU A 141 9.46 12.85 -2.42
N ALA A 142 10.50 13.69 -2.43
CA ALA A 142 11.43 13.75 -3.55
C ALA A 142 11.88 12.32 -3.89
N GLU A 143 11.79 11.95 -5.16
CA GLU A 143 12.01 10.56 -5.62
C GLU A 143 13.38 9.99 -5.19
N ASP A 144 14.32 10.88 -4.83
CA ASP A 144 15.70 10.65 -4.43
C ASP A 144 15.96 10.36 -2.94
N ASP A 145 14.97 10.49 -2.05
CA ASP A 145 15.22 10.26 -0.63
C ASP A 145 15.26 8.76 -0.27
N PRO A 146 16.26 8.32 0.53
CA PRO A 146 16.31 6.96 1.06
C PRO A 146 15.13 6.70 2.00
N LEU A 147 14.78 5.43 2.24
CA LEU A 147 13.71 5.09 3.19
C LEU A 147 14.12 5.54 4.59
N ILE A 148 13.53 6.65 5.04
CA ILE A 148 13.82 7.22 6.36
C ILE A 148 13.16 6.35 7.42
N ILE A 149 13.98 5.61 8.18
CA ILE A 149 13.54 4.97 9.41
C ILE A 149 13.68 5.99 10.55
N PRO A 150 12.58 6.59 11.04
CA PRO A 150 12.66 7.47 12.21
C PRO A 150 13.08 6.68 13.45
N SER A 151 13.46 7.40 14.51
CA SER A 151 13.91 6.83 15.78
C SER A 151 12.99 5.69 16.26
N ARG A 152 13.51 4.45 16.21
CA ARG A 152 12.76 3.18 16.30
C ARG A 152 11.88 3.04 17.55
N LYS A 153 12.31 3.65 18.66
CA LYS A 153 11.55 3.66 19.92
C LYS A 153 10.29 4.55 19.83
N LYS A 154 10.32 5.65 19.07
CA LYS A 154 9.17 6.55 18.93
C LYS A 154 8.10 5.97 18.00
N LYS A 155 8.48 5.39 16.86
CA LYS A 155 7.51 4.85 15.89
C LYS A 155 6.78 3.59 16.38
N LEU A 156 7.46 2.70 17.10
CA LEU A 156 6.78 1.56 17.76
C LEU A 156 5.90 1.99 18.93
N GLN A 157 6.03 3.22 19.43
CA GLN A 157 5.08 3.77 20.37
C GLN A 157 3.88 4.40 19.66
N GLU A 158 3.95 4.74 18.37
CA GLU A 158 2.82 5.30 17.60
C GLU A 158 1.67 4.30 17.42
N ASN A 159 0.49 4.84 17.17
CA ASN A 159 -0.72 4.06 16.94
C ASN A 159 -0.55 3.22 15.66
N PRO A 160 -0.96 1.93 15.67
CA PRO A 160 -0.82 1.06 14.51
C PRO A 160 -1.71 1.55 13.37
N THR A 161 -1.19 1.49 12.15
CA THR A 161 -1.89 1.89 10.92
C THR A 161 -2.40 0.68 10.13
N LEU A 162 -3.23 0.89 9.12
CA LEU A 162 -3.62 -0.17 8.18
C LEU A 162 -2.42 -0.73 7.40
N ILE A 163 -1.44 0.12 7.09
CA ILE A 163 -0.20 -0.31 6.43
C ILE A 163 0.59 -1.25 7.35
N ASP A 164 0.63 -0.97 8.66
CA ASP A 164 1.25 -1.89 9.63
C ASP A 164 0.54 -3.25 9.64
N CYS A 165 -0.79 -3.29 9.47
CA CYS A 165 -1.55 -4.55 9.40
C CYS A 165 -1.16 -5.37 8.17
N LEU A 166 -1.08 -4.74 6.99
CA LEU A 166 -0.62 -5.38 5.77
C LEU A 166 0.84 -5.87 5.89
N ALA A 167 1.69 -5.08 6.53
CA ALA A 167 3.09 -5.45 6.79
C ALA A 167 3.20 -6.62 7.77
N LEU A 168 2.32 -6.72 8.77
CA LEU A 168 2.23 -7.89 9.67
C LEU A 168 1.77 -9.13 8.91
N CYS A 169 0.78 -9.02 8.02
CA CYS A 169 0.39 -10.11 7.13
C CYS A 169 1.58 -10.58 6.29
N TYR A 170 2.36 -9.64 5.72
CA TYR A 170 3.56 -9.97 4.96
C TYR A 170 4.62 -10.68 5.81
N LEU A 171 4.92 -10.19 7.01
CA LEU A 171 5.82 -10.85 7.95
C LEU A 171 5.35 -12.26 8.32
N GLY A 172 4.03 -12.46 8.45
CA GLY A 172 3.41 -13.78 8.63
C GLY A 172 3.66 -14.71 7.43
N THR A 173 3.52 -14.20 6.21
CA THR A 173 3.83 -15.00 5.01
C THR A 173 5.32 -15.33 4.89
N LEU A 174 6.20 -14.39 5.27
CA LEU A 174 7.65 -14.55 5.24
C LEU A 174 8.11 -15.61 6.25
N THR A 175 7.57 -15.58 7.48
CA THR A 175 7.88 -16.56 8.54
C THR A 175 7.45 -17.97 8.17
N LEU A 176 6.32 -18.12 7.47
CA LEU A 176 5.88 -19.39 6.89
C LEU A 176 6.57 -19.75 5.56
N ARG A 177 7.50 -18.90 5.08
CA ARG A 177 8.25 -19.05 3.82
C ARG A 177 7.34 -19.24 2.59
N LEU A 178 6.20 -18.57 2.58
CA LEU A 178 5.25 -18.61 1.47
C LEU A 178 5.75 -17.75 0.29
N PRO A 179 5.44 -18.12 -0.96
CA PRO A 179 5.89 -17.39 -2.15
C PRO A 179 4.96 -16.20 -2.46
N VAL A 180 4.71 -15.33 -1.47
CA VAL A 180 3.90 -14.11 -1.59
C VAL A 180 4.85 -12.91 -1.67
N THR A 181 4.54 -11.95 -2.55
CA THR A 181 5.32 -10.70 -2.67
C THR A 181 4.54 -9.50 -2.16
N PRO A 182 5.21 -8.38 -1.86
CA PRO A 182 4.54 -7.11 -1.63
C PRO A 182 3.68 -6.66 -2.82
N GLY A 183 4.02 -7.11 -4.03
CA GLY A 183 3.23 -6.86 -5.25
C GLY A 183 1.88 -7.54 -5.20
N ASP A 184 1.81 -8.75 -4.65
CA ASP A 184 0.54 -9.43 -4.41
C ASP A 184 -0.33 -8.66 -3.43
N ILE A 185 0.25 -8.22 -2.30
CA ILE A 185 -0.49 -7.45 -1.30
C ILE A 185 -1.05 -6.18 -1.92
N TYR A 186 -0.24 -5.51 -2.73
CA TYR A 186 -0.68 -4.34 -3.47
C TYR A 186 -1.87 -4.67 -4.39
N THR A 187 -1.72 -5.65 -5.29
CA THR A 187 -2.81 -6.11 -6.19
C THR A 187 -4.07 -6.53 -5.41
N TRP A 188 -3.92 -7.21 -4.28
CA TRP A 188 -5.04 -7.67 -3.47
C TRP A 188 -5.81 -6.50 -2.85
N THR A 189 -5.11 -5.40 -2.51
CA THR A 189 -5.73 -4.19 -1.93
C THR A 189 -6.29 -3.23 -2.97
N THR A 190 -5.80 -3.28 -4.20
CA THR A 190 -6.23 -2.38 -5.28
C THR A 190 -7.28 -3.01 -6.16
N GLU A 191 -7.02 -4.19 -6.73
CA GLU A 191 -7.85 -4.82 -7.74
C GLU A 191 -8.84 -5.84 -7.15
N GLU A 192 -8.60 -6.28 -5.92
CA GLU A 192 -9.39 -7.30 -5.27
C GLU A 192 -9.97 -6.83 -3.93
N ASP A 193 -10.68 -7.73 -3.24
CA ASP A 193 -11.48 -7.35 -2.06
C ASP A 193 -10.67 -7.35 -0.76
N MET A 194 -9.33 -7.23 -0.79
CA MET A 194 -8.57 -7.17 0.47
C MET A 194 -8.84 -5.83 1.15
N PRO A 195 -9.30 -5.82 2.41
CA PRO A 195 -9.72 -4.57 3.05
C PRO A 195 -8.57 -3.57 3.23
N TYR A 196 -8.66 -2.41 2.56
CA TYR A 196 -7.73 -1.29 2.73
C TYR A 196 -8.41 0.08 2.53
N LEU A 197 -8.79 0.46 1.30
CA LEU A 197 -9.31 1.80 0.95
C LEU A 197 -10.55 2.22 1.74
N ASN A 198 -11.48 1.29 1.97
CA ASN A 198 -12.73 1.56 2.67
C ASN A 198 -12.95 0.57 3.82
N ALA A 199 -11.88 0.26 4.54
CA ALA A 199 -11.90 -0.67 5.66
C ALA A 199 -12.90 -0.26 6.76
N ILE A 200 -13.22 1.04 6.88
CA ILE A 200 -14.19 1.57 7.84
C ILE A 200 -15.57 0.90 7.75
N ARG A 201 -15.99 0.40 6.58
CA ARG A 201 -17.27 -0.32 6.40
C ARG A 201 -17.35 -1.63 7.16
N LEU A 202 -16.21 -2.27 7.41
CA LEU A 202 -16.14 -3.53 8.16
C LEU A 202 -16.22 -3.30 9.68
N ILE A 203 -16.14 -2.05 10.13
CA ILE A 203 -16.26 -1.71 11.54
C ILE A 203 -17.73 -1.65 11.92
N THR A 204 -18.10 -2.39 12.96
CA THR A 204 -19.50 -2.41 13.43
C THR A 204 -20.00 -0.99 13.79
N PRO A 205 -21.28 -0.65 13.47
CA PRO A 205 -21.85 0.65 13.80
C PRO A 205 -21.66 1.13 15.26
N PRO A 206 -21.83 0.29 16.30
CA PRO A 206 -21.62 0.74 17.68
C PRO A 206 -20.18 1.11 17.99
N MET A 207 -19.19 0.49 17.33
CA MET A 207 -17.78 0.88 17.46
C MET A 207 -17.51 2.17 16.68
N ARG A 208 -18.00 2.27 15.44
CA ARG A 208 -17.78 3.44 14.57
C ARG A 208 -18.38 4.71 15.14
N ASN A 209 -19.60 4.67 15.67
CA ASN A 209 -20.29 5.83 16.24
C ASN A 209 -19.62 6.36 17.53
N ARG A 210 -18.88 5.50 18.24
CA ARG A 210 -18.14 5.87 19.45
C ARG A 210 -16.69 6.27 19.17
N LEU A 211 -16.20 6.01 17.97
CA LEU A 211 -14.84 6.34 17.55
C LEU A 211 -14.74 7.84 17.20
N PRO A 212 -13.75 8.58 17.72
CA PRO A 212 -13.48 9.96 17.32
C PRO A 212 -13.33 10.13 15.81
N ALA A 213 -13.89 11.20 15.26
CA ALA A 213 -13.81 11.52 13.83
C ALA A 213 -12.36 11.59 13.31
N THR A 214 -11.40 12.03 14.13
CA THR A 214 -9.96 12.05 13.79
C THR A 214 -9.41 10.68 13.41
N TYR A 215 -10.00 9.59 13.92
CA TYR A 215 -9.59 8.24 13.59
C TYR A 215 -10.34 7.62 12.42
N HIS A 216 -11.42 8.24 11.94
CA HIS A 216 -12.18 7.70 10.79
C HIS A 216 -11.33 7.73 9.52
N SER A 217 -10.55 8.79 9.31
CA SER A 217 -9.62 8.90 8.18
C SER A 217 -8.53 7.81 8.18
N ALA A 218 -8.16 7.27 9.34
CA ALA A 218 -7.20 6.19 9.44
C ALA A 218 -7.73 4.85 8.89
N PHE A 219 -9.05 4.68 8.82
CA PHE A 219 -9.73 3.48 8.30
C PHE A 219 -10.29 3.66 6.88
N SER A 220 -10.15 4.85 6.30
CA SER A 220 -10.63 5.18 4.96
C SER A 220 -9.57 6.01 4.24
N PRO A 221 -8.40 5.44 3.92
CA PRO A 221 -7.37 6.17 3.18
C PRO A 221 -7.89 6.51 1.77
N TYR A 222 -7.68 7.76 1.35
CA TYR A 222 -8.09 8.24 0.03
C TYR A 222 -7.10 7.84 -1.08
N SER A 223 -5.91 7.38 -0.70
CA SER A 223 -4.84 6.97 -1.62
C SER A 223 -4.60 5.46 -1.59
N LEU A 224 -4.17 4.93 -2.73
CA LEU A 224 -3.73 3.55 -2.89
C LEU A 224 -2.55 3.23 -1.97
N LEU A 225 -2.24 1.94 -1.80
CA LEU A 225 -1.14 1.50 -0.97
C LEU A 225 0.20 2.01 -1.52
N ASN A 226 0.80 2.98 -0.85
CA ASN A 226 2.14 3.45 -1.22
C ASN A 226 3.19 2.40 -0.81
N LEU A 227 3.83 1.78 -1.80
CA LEU A 227 4.84 0.73 -1.60
C LEU A 227 6.06 1.20 -0.78
N ARG A 228 6.51 2.46 -0.93
CA ARG A 228 7.63 3.00 -0.13
C ARG A 228 7.25 3.06 1.35
N ARG A 229 6.03 3.52 1.65
CA ARG A 229 5.49 3.55 3.02
C ARG A 229 5.28 2.14 3.57
N PHE A 230 4.83 1.21 2.73
CA PHE A 230 4.71 -0.21 3.08
C PHE A 230 6.07 -0.81 3.47
N TYR A 231 7.10 -0.69 2.64
CA TYR A 231 8.45 -1.19 2.96
C TYR A 231 9.03 -0.53 4.20
N THR A 232 8.75 0.76 4.40
CA THR A 232 9.14 1.48 5.61
C THR A 232 8.44 0.89 6.84
N ALA A 233 7.13 0.63 6.79
CA ALA A 233 6.38 0.00 7.88
C ALA A 233 6.89 -1.42 8.17
N TYR A 234 7.02 -2.25 7.13
CA TYR A 234 7.59 -3.59 7.16
C TYR A 234 8.95 -3.62 7.86
N ALA A 235 9.90 -2.79 7.42
CA ALA A 235 11.23 -2.81 8.00
C ALA A 235 11.28 -2.25 9.43
N ASN A 236 10.39 -1.31 9.78
CA ASN A 236 10.24 -0.81 11.15
C ASN A 236 9.71 -1.90 12.09
N LEU A 237 8.73 -2.68 11.65
CA LEU A 237 8.17 -3.80 12.42
C LEU A 237 9.20 -4.90 12.59
N LEU A 238 9.86 -5.31 11.50
CA LEU A 238 10.91 -6.32 11.50
C LEU A 238 12.02 -5.96 12.48
N ALA A 239 12.60 -4.78 12.35
CA ALA A 239 13.67 -4.29 13.22
C ALA A 239 13.20 -4.09 14.67
N GLY A 240 11.95 -3.69 14.87
CA GLY A 240 11.34 -3.49 16.18
C GLY A 240 11.16 -4.80 16.95
N PHE A 241 10.77 -5.85 16.25
CA PHE A 241 10.61 -7.19 16.80
C PHE A 241 11.96 -7.88 17.03
N GLU A 242 12.90 -7.75 16.11
CA GLU A 242 14.26 -8.25 16.27
C GLU A 242 14.93 -7.61 17.49
N LEU A 243 14.88 -6.29 17.64
CA LEU A 243 15.54 -5.58 18.74
C LEU A 243 14.94 -5.90 20.12
N LYS A 244 13.61 -6.06 20.20
CA LYS A 244 12.92 -6.21 21.49
C LYS A 244 12.72 -7.66 21.92
N TYR A 245 12.54 -8.56 20.95
CA TYR A 245 12.18 -9.95 21.19
C TYR A 245 13.20 -10.94 20.61
N SER A 246 14.28 -10.46 19.98
CA SER A 246 15.33 -11.30 19.38
C SER A 246 14.78 -12.32 18.37
N ILE A 247 13.72 -11.94 17.64
CA ILE A 247 13.12 -12.79 16.61
C ILE A 247 14.08 -12.86 15.42
N ALA A 248 14.44 -14.08 15.03
CA ALA A 248 15.19 -14.34 13.81
C ALA A 248 14.23 -14.45 12.62
N TRP A 249 14.45 -13.63 11.60
CA TRP A 249 13.64 -13.63 10.38
C TRP A 249 14.27 -14.50 9.31
N PRO A 250 13.49 -15.38 8.64
CA PRO A 250 14.02 -16.20 7.56
C PRO A 250 14.30 -15.34 6.31
N ALA A 251 15.28 -15.77 5.52
CA ALA A 251 15.47 -15.29 4.16
C ALA A 251 14.28 -15.66 3.27
N LEU A 252 14.10 -14.91 2.18
CA LEU A 252 13.12 -15.21 1.14
C LEU A 252 13.20 -16.67 0.69
N ASN A 253 12.05 -17.24 0.34
CA ASN A 253 12.00 -18.56 -0.29
C ASN A 253 12.40 -18.44 -1.77
N VAL A 254 13.68 -18.17 -2.02
CA VAL A 254 14.24 -17.89 -3.35
C VAL A 254 13.88 -18.96 -4.37
N PRO A 255 13.99 -20.28 -4.10
CA PRO A 255 13.67 -21.30 -5.09
C PRO A 255 12.23 -21.20 -5.63
N VAL A 256 11.25 -21.10 -4.72
CA VAL A 256 9.83 -21.07 -5.11
C VAL A 256 9.46 -19.73 -5.72
N LEU A 257 10.00 -18.64 -5.17
CA LEU A 257 9.70 -17.29 -5.64
C LEU A 257 10.32 -17.01 -7.01
N LEU A 258 11.55 -17.46 -7.26
CA LEU A 258 12.20 -17.31 -8.55
C LEU A 258 11.49 -18.13 -9.63
N PHE A 259 11.14 -19.38 -9.33
CA PHE A 259 10.33 -20.20 -10.24
C PHE A 259 9.00 -19.52 -10.58
N ARG A 260 8.37 -18.91 -9.57
CA ARG A 260 7.16 -18.12 -9.77
C ARG A 260 7.40 -16.92 -10.69
N TYR A 261 8.46 -16.13 -10.49
CA TYR A 261 8.79 -14.99 -11.35
C TYR A 261 9.00 -15.42 -12.80
N LEU A 262 9.71 -16.52 -13.04
CA LEU A 262 9.90 -17.04 -14.39
C LEU A 262 8.57 -17.43 -15.03
N LYS A 263 7.68 -18.08 -14.28
CA LYS A 263 6.35 -18.45 -14.77
C LYS A 263 5.48 -17.22 -15.06
N ASP A 264 5.44 -16.26 -14.15
CA ASP A 264 4.58 -15.07 -14.25
C ASP A 264 5.09 -14.10 -15.34
N LEU A 265 6.40 -14.07 -15.62
CA LEU A 265 7.00 -13.29 -16.71
C LEU A 265 7.18 -14.07 -18.03
N ALA A 266 6.74 -15.33 -18.09
CA ALA A 266 6.90 -16.24 -19.23
C ALA A 266 8.36 -16.40 -19.70
N LEU A 267 9.30 -16.42 -18.77
CA LEU A 267 10.74 -16.49 -19.04
C LEU A 267 11.27 -17.94 -19.16
N PRO A 268 12.35 -18.18 -19.92
CA PRO A 268 13.01 -19.48 -20.01
C PRO A 268 13.62 -19.96 -18.68
N LEU A 269 13.73 -21.28 -18.49
CA LEU A 269 14.13 -21.91 -17.22
C LEU A 269 15.62 -21.73 -16.92
N GLU A 270 16.44 -21.50 -17.94
CA GLU A 270 17.89 -21.31 -17.86
C GLU A 270 18.25 -20.11 -16.95
N LEU A 271 17.36 -19.12 -16.90
CA LEU A 271 17.49 -17.95 -16.02
C LEU A 271 17.39 -18.31 -14.54
N TYR A 272 16.81 -19.45 -14.19
CA TYR A 272 16.71 -19.92 -12.80
C TYR A 272 18.11 -20.14 -12.21
N ASP A 273 18.91 -20.99 -12.85
CA ASP A 273 20.26 -21.32 -12.40
C ASP A 273 21.19 -20.09 -12.51
N ALA A 274 21.07 -19.33 -13.60
CA ALA A 274 21.85 -18.11 -13.81
C ALA A 274 21.63 -17.08 -12.68
N THR A 275 20.37 -16.88 -12.26
CA THR A 275 20.03 -15.91 -11.21
C THR A 275 20.56 -16.34 -9.84
N ILE A 276 20.47 -17.64 -9.50
CA ILE A 276 21.02 -18.17 -8.24
C ILE A 276 22.53 -17.98 -8.21
N ARG A 277 23.24 -18.38 -9.28
CA ARG A 277 24.69 -18.22 -9.38
C ARG A 277 25.14 -16.77 -9.29
N LEU A 278 24.38 -15.84 -9.89
CA LEU A 278 24.66 -14.41 -9.78
C LEU A 278 24.49 -13.93 -8.33
N GLY A 279 23.42 -14.34 -7.66
CA GLY A 279 23.20 -14.04 -6.24
C GLY A 279 24.33 -14.55 -5.34
N GLU A 280 24.79 -15.78 -5.55
CA GLU A 280 25.91 -16.38 -4.83
C GLU A 280 27.22 -15.62 -5.07
N LYS A 281 27.54 -15.26 -6.33
CA LYS A 281 28.72 -14.45 -6.66
C LYS A 281 28.69 -13.06 -6.03
N LEU A 282 27.50 -12.49 -5.83
CA LEU A 282 27.30 -11.20 -5.16
C LEU A 282 27.26 -11.32 -3.63
N GLY A 283 27.27 -12.53 -3.07
CA GLY A 283 27.19 -12.78 -1.63
C GLY A 283 25.83 -12.43 -1.04
N TYR A 284 24.74 -12.60 -1.80
CA TYR A 284 23.39 -12.33 -1.31
C TYR A 284 22.76 -13.56 -0.65
N ASP A 285 22.32 -13.39 0.60
CA ASP A 285 21.53 -14.36 1.37
C ASP A 285 20.02 -14.13 1.25
N PHE A 286 19.59 -13.04 0.59
CA PHE A 286 18.20 -12.63 0.43
C PHE A 286 17.42 -12.51 1.75
N ALA A 287 18.10 -12.15 2.83
CA ALA A 287 17.49 -11.71 4.08
C ALA A 287 17.57 -10.18 4.20
N LEU A 288 16.61 -9.60 4.93
CA LEU A 288 16.62 -8.18 5.25
C LEU A 288 17.30 -7.95 6.59
N TYR A 289 18.45 -7.26 6.57
CA TYR A 289 19.14 -6.81 7.77
C TYR A 289 18.97 -5.32 7.96
N VAL A 290 18.42 -4.92 9.12
CA VAL A 290 18.06 -3.51 9.38
C VAL A 290 18.91 -2.96 10.54
N SER A 291 20.08 -2.42 10.23
CA SER A 291 20.99 -1.89 11.26
C SER A 291 20.49 -0.57 11.89
N PRO A 292 20.54 -0.40 13.23
CA PRO A 292 20.00 0.74 14.03
C PRO A 292 20.16 2.16 13.51
N ARG A 293 21.24 2.42 12.77
CA ARG A 293 21.71 3.76 12.40
C ARG A 293 21.73 4.01 10.89
N GLN A 294 21.31 3.02 10.08
CA GLN A 294 21.46 3.09 8.63
C GLN A 294 20.11 3.41 7.97
N MET A 295 20.14 4.35 7.02
CA MET A 295 19.03 4.57 6.09
C MET A 295 18.84 3.32 5.24
N LEU A 296 17.60 2.84 5.12
CA LEU A 296 17.32 1.68 4.28
C LEU A 296 17.46 2.08 2.82
N ASN A 297 18.32 1.36 2.12
CA ASN A 297 18.43 1.50 0.67
C ASN A 297 17.41 0.58 0.00
N PHE A 298 16.75 1.01 -1.07
CA PHE A 298 15.88 0.12 -1.85
C PHE A 298 16.62 -1.14 -2.31
N ALA A 299 17.91 -1.02 -2.65
CA ALA A 299 18.73 -2.16 -3.06
C ALA A 299 19.17 -3.08 -1.90
N SER A 300 18.83 -2.73 -0.65
CA SER A 300 18.95 -3.66 0.48
C SER A 300 17.72 -4.54 0.69
N LEU A 301 16.60 -4.23 0.04
CA LEU A 301 15.40 -5.05 0.11
C LEU A 301 15.65 -6.39 -0.60
N PRO A 302 15.32 -7.53 0.02
CA PRO A 302 15.63 -8.83 -0.55
C PRO A 302 14.82 -9.11 -1.81
N GLU A 303 13.57 -8.63 -1.89
CA GLU A 303 12.71 -8.78 -3.08
C GLU A 303 13.30 -8.00 -4.25
N ALA A 304 13.77 -6.77 -3.98
CA ALA A 304 14.43 -5.92 -4.97
C ALA A 304 15.75 -6.52 -5.46
N ARG A 305 16.55 -7.13 -4.57
CA ARG A 305 17.78 -7.83 -4.97
C ARG A 305 17.48 -9.01 -5.87
N LEU A 306 16.50 -9.84 -5.51
CA LEU A 306 16.16 -11.05 -6.28
C LEU A 306 15.69 -10.70 -7.68
N ILE A 307 14.69 -9.81 -7.81
CA ILE A 307 14.17 -9.41 -9.11
C ILE A 307 15.23 -8.67 -9.94
N SER A 308 16.09 -7.85 -9.31
CA SER A 308 17.16 -7.16 -10.03
C SER A 308 18.23 -8.12 -10.55
N CYS A 309 18.58 -9.18 -9.80
CA CYS A 309 19.47 -10.22 -10.30
C CYS A 309 18.86 -10.93 -11.50
N LEU A 310 17.56 -11.27 -11.43
CA LEU A 310 16.84 -11.87 -12.56
C LEU A 310 16.86 -10.95 -13.79
N VAL A 311 16.55 -9.66 -13.64
CA VAL A 311 16.58 -8.68 -14.72
C VAL A 311 17.99 -8.56 -15.34
N ILE A 312 19.05 -8.57 -14.53
CA ILE A 312 20.43 -8.56 -15.03
C ILE A 312 20.72 -9.84 -15.82
N CYS A 313 20.31 -11.01 -15.33
CA CYS A 313 20.46 -12.27 -16.06
C CYS A 313 19.69 -12.27 -17.39
N VAL A 314 18.48 -11.71 -17.40
CA VAL A 314 17.71 -11.50 -18.65
C VAL A 314 18.51 -10.62 -19.60
N LYS A 315 19.02 -9.47 -19.15
CA LYS A 315 19.83 -8.58 -20.01
C LYS A 315 21.12 -9.21 -20.52
N LEU A 316 21.72 -10.14 -19.77
CA LEU A 316 22.95 -10.83 -20.17
C LEU A 316 22.70 -11.93 -21.22
N ILE A 317 21.62 -12.69 -21.07
CA ILE A 317 21.33 -13.86 -21.91
C ILE A 317 20.37 -13.51 -23.06
N PHE A 318 19.35 -12.71 -22.77
CA PHE A 318 18.28 -12.28 -23.68
C PHE A 318 18.20 -10.75 -23.70
N PRO A 319 19.17 -10.05 -24.32
CA PRO A 319 19.21 -8.60 -24.30
C PRO A 319 18.00 -7.98 -25.01
N PHE A 320 17.67 -6.74 -24.65
CA PHE A 320 16.53 -5.98 -25.22
C PHE A 320 16.94 -5.10 -26.41
N ASP A 321 18.14 -5.23 -26.92
CA ASP A 321 18.64 -4.43 -28.05
C ASP A 321 18.65 -5.24 -29.35
N ASP A 322 18.81 -4.54 -30.46
CA ASP A 322 18.86 -5.14 -31.80
C ASP A 322 20.30 -5.57 -32.18
N ILE A 323 21.20 -5.76 -31.19
CA ILE A 323 22.60 -6.13 -31.43
C ILE A 323 22.74 -7.65 -31.45
N GLU A 324 23.17 -8.19 -32.59
CA GLU A 324 23.41 -9.62 -32.78
C GLU A 324 24.62 -10.08 -31.96
N ARG A 325 24.40 -11.10 -31.12
CA ARG A 325 25.43 -11.76 -30.29
C ARG A 325 25.33 -13.26 -30.48
N HIS A 326 26.47 -13.93 -30.51
CA HIS A 326 26.50 -15.35 -30.81
C HIS A 326 27.25 -16.16 -29.74
N PRO A 327 26.62 -17.22 -29.19
CA PRO A 327 27.25 -18.10 -28.22
C PRO A 327 28.39 -18.91 -28.85
N ARG A 328 29.22 -19.53 -28.01
CA ARG A 328 30.29 -20.44 -28.50
C ARG A 328 29.75 -21.82 -28.84
N SER A 329 28.74 -22.26 -28.09
CA SER A 329 28.10 -23.56 -28.26
C SER A 329 26.59 -23.45 -28.30
N VAL A 330 25.95 -24.37 -29.03
CA VAL A 330 24.48 -24.55 -29.04
C VAL A 330 23.95 -24.96 -27.66
N ALA A 331 24.80 -25.51 -26.79
CA ALA A 331 24.44 -25.86 -25.42
C ALA A 331 24.32 -24.64 -24.48
N GLU A 332 24.74 -23.45 -24.93
CA GLU A 332 24.60 -22.24 -24.12
C GLU A 332 23.16 -21.72 -24.15
N PRO A 333 22.67 -21.14 -23.04
CA PRO A 333 21.32 -20.60 -22.97
C PRO A 333 21.07 -19.47 -23.98
N ALA A 334 22.12 -18.74 -24.36
CA ALA A 334 22.08 -17.68 -25.36
C ALA A 334 21.97 -18.19 -26.81
N ALA A 335 21.90 -19.51 -27.04
CA ALA A 335 21.57 -20.09 -28.36
C ALA A 335 20.09 -19.91 -28.74
N THR A 336 19.27 -19.43 -27.80
CA THR A 336 17.88 -19.03 -28.06
C THR A 336 17.71 -17.53 -27.80
N ALA A 337 16.82 -16.89 -28.56
CA ALA A 337 16.47 -15.48 -28.40
C ALA A 337 14.96 -15.33 -28.20
N ILE A 338 14.57 -14.47 -27.27
CA ILE A 338 13.17 -14.13 -27.03
C ILE A 338 12.73 -13.07 -28.04
N ASP A 339 11.58 -13.29 -28.68
CA ASP A 339 10.92 -12.24 -29.47
C ASP A 339 10.19 -11.27 -28.53
N TRP A 340 10.89 -10.20 -28.14
CA TRP A 340 10.37 -9.20 -27.22
C TRP A 340 9.10 -8.47 -27.71
N PRO A 341 8.98 -8.06 -29.00
CA PRO A 341 7.73 -7.55 -29.53
C PRO A 341 6.56 -8.53 -29.40
N ALA A 342 6.76 -9.81 -29.71
CA ALA A 342 5.72 -10.84 -29.53
C ALA A 342 5.39 -11.05 -28.05
N TRP A 343 6.39 -11.05 -27.16
CA TRP A 343 6.21 -11.14 -25.72
C TRP A 343 5.30 -10.03 -25.19
N VAL A 344 5.53 -8.77 -25.59
CA VAL A 344 4.70 -7.63 -25.16
C VAL A 344 3.24 -7.83 -25.57
N GLN A 345 3.00 -8.22 -26.82
CA GLN A 345 1.64 -8.44 -27.33
C GLN A 345 0.91 -9.56 -26.58
N LEU A 346 1.59 -10.68 -26.33
CA LEU A 346 1.01 -11.83 -25.64
C LEU A 346 0.73 -11.53 -24.16
N VAL A 347 1.64 -10.83 -23.47
CA VAL A 347 1.45 -10.45 -22.07
C VAL A 347 0.35 -9.39 -21.92
N GLU A 348 0.28 -8.40 -22.82
CA GLU A 348 -0.81 -7.42 -22.83
C GLU A 348 -2.17 -8.08 -23.10
N ALA A 349 -2.23 -9.04 -24.02
CA ALA A 349 -3.44 -9.81 -24.30
C ALA A 349 -3.88 -10.63 -23.08
N ALA A 350 -2.96 -11.37 -22.45
CA ALA A 350 -3.25 -12.14 -21.25
C ALA A 350 -3.76 -11.24 -20.10
N ARG A 351 -3.15 -10.07 -19.90
CA ARG A 351 -3.63 -9.08 -18.92
C ARG A 351 -4.99 -8.50 -19.27
N ALA A 352 -5.27 -8.24 -20.54
CA ALA A 352 -6.58 -7.77 -20.96
C ALA A 352 -7.66 -8.82 -20.68
N GLU A 353 -7.35 -10.10 -20.87
CA GLU A 353 -8.25 -11.20 -20.51
C GLU A 353 -8.44 -11.37 -19.01
N GLU A 354 -7.37 -11.29 -18.20
CA GLU A 354 -7.45 -11.35 -16.74
C GLU A 354 -8.34 -10.24 -16.18
N ARG A 355 -8.31 -9.05 -16.80
CA ARG A 355 -9.18 -7.92 -16.45
C ARG A 355 -10.62 -8.07 -16.94
N GLY A 356 -10.95 -9.07 -17.74
CA GLY A 356 -12.29 -9.23 -18.32
C GLY A 356 -12.56 -8.32 -19.52
N GLY A 357 -11.51 -7.86 -20.20
CA GLY A 357 -11.59 -7.11 -21.45
C GLY A 357 -10.55 -5.99 -21.56
N ARG A 358 -10.20 -5.64 -22.80
CA ARG A 358 -9.22 -4.56 -23.10
C ARG A 358 -9.72 -3.16 -22.73
N HIS A 359 -11.03 -2.98 -22.57
CA HIS A 359 -11.70 -1.70 -22.26
C HIS A 359 -12.08 -1.56 -20.77
N ARG A 360 -11.57 -2.43 -19.90
CA ARG A 360 -11.83 -2.32 -18.47
C ARG A 360 -10.74 -1.53 -17.76
N TYR A 361 -11.14 -0.50 -17.02
CA TYR A 361 -10.18 0.28 -16.22
C TYR A 361 -9.69 -0.51 -15.01
N THR A 362 -8.43 -0.30 -14.67
CA THR A 362 -7.89 -0.72 -13.37
C THR A 362 -8.41 0.20 -12.27
N THR A 363 -8.47 -0.29 -11.03
CA THR A 363 -8.82 0.58 -9.90
C THR A 363 -7.82 1.71 -9.72
N GLU A 364 -6.57 1.52 -10.13
CA GLU A 364 -5.59 2.62 -10.16
C GLU A 364 -5.95 3.70 -11.15
N GLU A 365 -6.30 3.32 -12.38
CA GLU A 365 -6.71 4.25 -13.43
C GLU A 365 -7.95 5.02 -12.97
N LEU A 366 -8.96 4.33 -12.41
CA LEU A 366 -10.18 4.95 -11.87
C LEU A 366 -9.91 5.90 -10.71
N THR A 367 -8.94 5.58 -9.85
CA THR A 367 -8.54 6.46 -8.73
C THR A 367 -7.79 7.70 -9.23
N LYS A 368 -7.09 7.60 -10.37
CA LYS A 368 -6.30 8.69 -10.97
C LYS A 368 -7.09 9.57 -11.94
N VAL A 369 -8.35 9.24 -12.25
CA VAL A 369 -9.22 10.03 -13.15
C VAL A 369 -9.33 11.48 -12.66
N GLN A 370 -9.01 12.42 -13.55
CA GLN A 370 -9.18 13.85 -13.29
C GLN A 370 -10.46 14.38 -13.95
N GLU A 371 -10.91 15.57 -13.52
CA GLU A 371 -12.09 16.24 -14.07
C GLU A 371 -12.06 16.40 -15.60
N LYS A 372 -10.86 16.56 -16.18
CA LYS A 372 -10.67 16.72 -17.63
C LYS A 372 -10.92 15.42 -18.40
N ASP A 373 -10.62 14.29 -17.79
CA ASP A 373 -10.71 12.97 -18.43
C ASP A 373 -12.18 12.54 -18.59
N VAL A 374 -13.06 13.02 -17.71
CA VAL A 374 -14.50 12.75 -17.77
C VAL A 374 -15.11 13.14 -19.13
N PHE A 375 -14.58 14.17 -19.78
CA PHE A 375 -15.07 14.62 -21.09
C PHE A 375 -14.66 13.71 -22.26
N SER A 376 -13.64 12.86 -22.09
CA SER A 376 -13.18 11.92 -23.11
C SER A 376 -13.65 10.48 -22.87
N MET A 377 -14.27 10.21 -21.72
CA MET A 377 -14.79 8.89 -21.36
C MET A 377 -16.03 8.52 -22.17
N SER A 378 -16.10 7.26 -22.62
CA SER A 378 -17.30 6.71 -23.25
C SER A 378 -18.39 6.39 -22.20
N GLY A 379 -19.62 6.09 -22.65
CA GLY A 379 -20.71 5.72 -21.72
C GLY A 379 -20.35 4.53 -20.82
N ASN A 380 -19.76 3.47 -21.40
CA ASN A 380 -19.32 2.29 -20.65
C ASN A 380 -18.16 2.61 -19.69
N ASP A 381 -17.34 3.61 -20.00
CA ASP A 381 -16.25 4.05 -19.13
C ASP A 381 -16.81 4.79 -17.90
N LEU A 382 -17.83 5.62 -18.12
CA LEU A 382 -18.55 6.31 -17.06
C LEU A 382 -19.30 5.33 -16.15
N ASP A 383 -19.96 4.31 -16.73
CA ASP A 383 -20.65 3.27 -15.96
C ASP A 383 -19.67 2.52 -15.05
N GLN A 384 -18.49 2.13 -15.56
CA GLN A 384 -17.43 1.52 -14.76
C GLN A 384 -16.94 2.42 -13.63
N TYR A 385 -16.80 3.72 -13.88
CA TYR A 385 -16.40 4.68 -12.86
C TYR A 385 -17.46 4.84 -11.77
N LEU A 386 -18.74 4.89 -12.14
CA LEU A 386 -19.86 4.96 -11.20
C LEU A 386 -19.99 3.68 -10.36
N ASP A 387 -19.81 2.50 -10.97
CA ASP A 387 -19.77 1.22 -10.27
C ASP A 387 -18.63 1.16 -9.26
N PHE A 388 -17.43 1.60 -9.65
CA PHE A 388 -16.28 1.72 -8.76
C PHE A 388 -16.56 2.68 -7.61
N TYR A 389 -17.20 3.83 -7.88
CA TYR A 389 -17.55 4.80 -6.85
C TYR A 389 -18.55 4.24 -5.85
N LEU A 390 -19.57 3.50 -6.33
CA LEU A 390 -20.54 2.83 -5.48
C LEU A 390 -19.88 1.78 -4.58
N ALA A 391 -19.06 0.91 -5.16
CA ALA A 391 -18.40 -0.17 -4.43
C ALA A 391 -17.46 0.38 -3.34
N ASN A 392 -16.74 1.46 -3.62
CA ASN A 392 -15.73 2.00 -2.72
C ASN A 392 -16.29 3.08 -1.77
N PHE A 393 -16.98 4.09 -2.26
CA PHE A 393 -17.30 5.28 -1.46
C PHE A 393 -18.72 5.32 -0.88
N VAL A 394 -19.70 4.60 -1.47
CA VAL A 394 -21.10 4.60 -0.99
C VAL A 394 -21.36 3.63 0.18
N ASP A 395 -21.47 4.16 1.38
CA ASP A 395 -21.72 3.38 2.60
C ASP A 395 -23.17 2.86 2.71
N GLU A 396 -23.40 1.64 2.21
CA GLU A 396 -24.72 0.97 2.27
C GLU A 396 -25.29 0.86 3.70
N MET A 397 -24.45 0.85 4.73
CA MET A 397 -24.93 0.74 6.11
C MET A 397 -25.67 1.99 6.60
N ASN A 398 -25.35 3.17 6.07
CA ASN A 398 -26.11 4.39 6.35
C ASN A 398 -27.45 4.43 5.60
N ILE A 399 -27.56 3.72 4.48
CA ILE A 399 -28.79 3.63 3.68
C ILE A 399 -29.84 2.74 4.38
N GLN A 400 -29.37 1.75 5.15
CA GLN A 400 -30.23 0.76 5.83
C GLN A 400 -30.56 1.11 7.30
N SER A 401 -30.17 2.31 7.78
CA SER A 401 -30.52 2.77 9.12
C SER A 401 -32.03 2.68 9.35
N LYS A 402 -32.44 1.94 10.40
CA LYS A 402 -33.84 1.67 10.75
C LYS A 402 -34.32 2.62 11.85
N THR A 403 -34.21 3.93 11.65
CA THR A 403 -34.96 4.89 12.48
C THR A 403 -36.21 5.40 11.76
N SER A 404 -37.24 5.82 12.50
CA SER A 404 -38.55 6.21 11.94
C SER A 404 -38.49 7.37 10.95
N ASP A 405 -37.47 8.23 11.05
CA ASP A 405 -37.22 9.33 10.11
C ASP A 405 -36.54 8.85 8.80
N ASP A 406 -35.92 7.66 8.80
CA ASP A 406 -35.28 7.07 7.62
C ASP A 406 -36.29 6.42 6.67
N ALA A 407 -37.56 6.27 7.06
CA ALA A 407 -38.58 5.66 6.20
C ALA A 407 -38.82 6.48 4.92
N PHE A 408 -38.76 7.82 5.01
CA PHE A 408 -38.83 8.70 3.85
C PHE A 408 -37.57 8.58 2.98
N GLN A 409 -36.38 8.52 3.59
CA GLN A 409 -35.13 8.43 2.86
C GLN A 409 -34.98 7.07 2.16
N ALA A 410 -35.36 5.98 2.83
CA ALA A 410 -35.45 4.65 2.25
C ALA A 410 -36.49 4.56 1.13
N ALA A 411 -37.65 5.21 1.28
CA ALA A 411 -38.65 5.31 0.22
C ALA A 411 -38.15 6.16 -0.97
N MET A 412 -37.37 7.20 -0.71
CA MET A 412 -36.76 8.02 -1.77
C MET A 412 -35.68 7.23 -2.53
N TYR A 413 -34.83 6.47 -1.83
CA TYR A 413 -33.84 5.60 -2.48
C TYR A 413 -34.49 4.42 -3.21
N SER A 414 -35.63 3.91 -2.74
CA SER A 414 -36.34 2.84 -3.45
C SER A 414 -36.98 3.29 -4.76
N LEU A 415 -37.22 4.59 -4.96
CA LEU A 415 -37.64 5.15 -6.25
C LEU A 415 -36.52 5.10 -7.30
N PHE A 416 -35.25 5.04 -6.86
CA PHE A 416 -34.06 5.00 -7.71
C PHE A 416 -33.15 3.84 -7.30
N PRO A 417 -33.59 2.58 -7.52
CA PRO A 417 -32.82 1.43 -7.10
C PRO A 417 -31.50 1.39 -7.84
N ILE A 418 -30.40 1.40 -7.08
CA ILE A 418 -29.07 1.19 -7.62
C ILE A 418 -28.87 -0.32 -7.67
N ALA A 419 -29.30 -0.95 -8.77
CA ALA A 419 -28.98 -2.35 -9.00
C ALA A 419 -27.51 -2.43 -9.41
N PRO A 420 -26.63 -3.10 -8.65
CA PRO A 420 -25.35 -3.47 -9.20
C PRO A 420 -25.63 -4.46 -10.33
N ASP A 421 -25.28 -4.08 -11.56
CA ASP A 421 -25.36 -5.01 -12.69
C ASP A 421 -24.40 -6.16 -12.39
N ALA A 422 -24.94 -7.32 -12.03
CA ALA A 422 -24.14 -8.52 -11.71
C ALA A 422 -23.26 -8.97 -12.90
N SER A 423 -23.49 -8.43 -14.10
CA SER A 423 -22.68 -8.62 -15.30
C SER A 423 -21.38 -7.81 -15.33
N SER A 424 -21.21 -6.75 -14.54
CA SER A 424 -20.00 -5.91 -14.59
C SER A 424 -18.89 -6.40 -13.64
N GLN A 425 -19.18 -7.26 -12.66
CA GLN A 425 -18.14 -7.85 -11.82
C GLN A 425 -17.42 -9.02 -12.53
N PRO A 426 -16.08 -9.06 -12.54
CA PRO A 426 -15.36 -10.13 -13.21
C PRO A 426 -15.65 -11.44 -12.47
N GLN A 427 -16.16 -12.44 -13.19
CA GLN A 427 -16.26 -13.79 -12.63
C GLN A 427 -14.86 -14.26 -12.27
N LYS A 428 -14.59 -14.42 -10.97
CA LYS A 428 -13.29 -14.86 -10.46
C LYS A 428 -12.99 -16.23 -11.04
N THR A 429 -11.99 -16.27 -11.92
CA THR A 429 -11.54 -17.52 -12.53
C THR A 429 -10.99 -18.41 -11.42
N PRO A 430 -11.43 -19.68 -11.29
CA PRO A 430 -10.90 -20.57 -10.27
C PRO A 430 -9.38 -20.74 -10.42
N ALA A 431 -8.66 -20.89 -9.31
CA ALA A 431 -7.20 -20.90 -9.26
C ALA A 431 -6.55 -21.91 -10.25
N ASN A 432 -7.18 -23.08 -10.46
CA ASN A 432 -6.70 -24.09 -11.41
C ASN A 432 -6.70 -23.59 -12.86
N LEU A 433 -7.76 -22.86 -13.27
CA LEU A 433 -7.83 -22.28 -14.61
C LEU A 433 -6.83 -21.13 -14.76
N GLN A 434 -6.61 -20.33 -13.72
CA GLN A 434 -5.58 -19.28 -13.74
C GLN A 434 -4.18 -19.88 -13.95
N GLN A 435 -3.87 -20.99 -13.30
CA GLN A 435 -2.59 -21.67 -13.48
C GLN A 435 -2.44 -22.25 -14.89
N GLN A 436 -3.50 -22.81 -15.48
CA GLN A 436 -3.49 -23.29 -16.86
C GLN A 436 -3.25 -22.14 -17.86
N LYS A 437 -3.95 -21.03 -17.73
CA LYS A 437 -3.75 -19.84 -18.57
C LYS A 437 -2.32 -19.32 -18.52
N LYS A 438 -1.70 -19.26 -17.33
CA LYS A 438 -0.29 -18.88 -17.18
C LYS A 438 0.65 -19.84 -17.92
N LEU A 439 0.38 -21.14 -17.88
CA LEU A 439 1.17 -22.13 -18.62
C LEU A 439 0.98 -22.03 -20.13
N GLU A 440 -0.23 -21.71 -20.59
CA GLU A 440 -0.52 -21.43 -22.00
C GLU A 440 0.23 -20.19 -22.49
N LEU A 441 0.27 -19.12 -21.70
CA LEU A 441 1.07 -17.94 -22.00
C LEU A 441 2.56 -18.28 -22.13
N VAL A 442 3.12 -19.05 -21.18
CA VAL A 442 4.52 -19.50 -21.25
C VAL A 442 4.78 -20.27 -22.55
N ARG A 443 3.90 -21.22 -22.91
CA ARG A 443 4.02 -21.99 -24.16
C ARG A 443 3.94 -21.10 -25.39
N ALA A 444 3.03 -20.13 -25.42
CA ALA A 444 2.86 -19.20 -26.52
C ALA A 444 4.13 -18.34 -26.71
N VAL A 445 4.68 -17.78 -25.63
CA VAL A 445 5.91 -16.99 -25.66
C VAL A 445 7.09 -17.85 -26.13
N HIS A 446 7.25 -19.04 -25.55
CA HIS A 446 8.37 -19.92 -25.90
C HIS A 446 8.27 -20.42 -27.35
N GLY A 447 7.06 -20.58 -27.88
CA GLY A 447 6.83 -20.89 -29.30
C GLY A 447 7.23 -19.78 -30.29
N THR A 448 7.44 -18.54 -29.80
CA THR A 448 7.92 -17.41 -30.62
C THR A 448 9.44 -17.20 -30.55
N THR A 449 10.16 -18.01 -29.78
CA THR A 449 11.61 -17.90 -29.64
C THR A 449 12.33 -18.22 -30.95
N LYS A 450 13.45 -17.52 -31.18
CA LYS A 450 14.29 -17.64 -32.38
C LYS A 450 15.59 -18.36 -32.03
N GLU A 451 16.10 -19.17 -32.94
CA GLU A 451 17.40 -19.81 -32.79
C GLU A 451 18.53 -18.85 -33.17
N VAL A 452 19.57 -18.79 -32.34
CA VAL A 452 20.78 -17.99 -32.57
C VAL A 452 21.91 -18.93 -32.96
N ARG A 453 22.58 -18.62 -34.08
CA ARG A 453 23.71 -19.43 -34.56
C ARG A 453 24.89 -19.31 -33.60
N ALA A 454 25.49 -20.45 -33.26
CA ALA A 454 26.71 -20.52 -32.44
C ALA A 454 27.97 -20.47 -33.33
N PHE A 455 29.00 -19.76 -32.87
CA PHE A 455 30.30 -19.66 -33.54
C PHE A 455 31.43 -20.03 -32.57
N ALA A 456 32.23 -21.04 -32.91
CA ALA A 456 33.41 -21.43 -32.11
C ALA A 456 34.52 -20.36 -32.20
N ASP A 457 35.49 -20.41 -31.27
CA ASP A 457 36.59 -19.43 -31.19
C ASP A 457 37.63 -19.56 -32.35
N ASP A 458 37.51 -20.59 -33.20
CA ASP A 458 38.47 -20.88 -34.29
C ASP A 458 38.20 -20.13 -35.60
N GLU A 459 37.06 -19.46 -35.74
CA GLU A 459 36.74 -18.65 -36.91
C GLU A 459 37.21 -17.22 -36.65
N GLY A 460 38.21 -16.73 -37.40
CA GLY A 460 38.80 -15.38 -37.29
C GLY A 460 37.86 -14.20 -37.62
N VAL A 461 36.59 -14.32 -37.26
CA VAL A 461 35.53 -13.32 -37.34
C VAL A 461 35.41 -12.68 -35.96
N GLU A 462 35.47 -11.34 -35.88
CA GLU A 462 35.16 -10.61 -34.64
C GLU A 462 33.66 -10.73 -34.33
N VAL A 463 33.30 -11.76 -33.58
CA VAL A 463 31.91 -12.04 -33.18
C VAL A 463 31.64 -11.50 -31.78
N LEU A 464 30.57 -10.73 -31.63
CA LEU A 464 30.13 -10.27 -30.31
C LEU A 464 29.58 -11.45 -29.49
N ARG A 465 30.13 -11.65 -28.30
CA ARG A 465 29.70 -12.70 -27.37
C ARG A 465 28.51 -12.24 -26.52
N PRO A 466 27.67 -13.17 -26.01
CA PRO A 466 26.64 -12.86 -25.03
C PRO A 466 27.24 -12.11 -23.83
N GLY A 467 26.57 -11.04 -23.40
CA GLY A 467 27.05 -10.14 -22.35
C GLY A 467 28.07 -9.07 -22.81
N ALA A 468 28.59 -9.13 -24.04
CA ALA A 468 29.35 -8.02 -24.61
C ALA A 468 28.43 -6.82 -24.90
N TRP A 469 28.96 -5.60 -24.79
CA TRP A 469 28.18 -4.37 -25.00
C TRP A 469 26.90 -4.32 -24.17
N TYR A 470 27.04 -4.54 -22.86
CA TYR A 470 25.91 -4.54 -21.94
C TYR A 470 25.29 -3.14 -21.81
N ALA A 471 24.00 -3.01 -22.13
CA ALA A 471 23.26 -1.75 -22.02
C ALA A 471 22.91 -1.44 -20.55
N VAL A 472 23.23 -0.23 -20.07
CA VAL A 472 22.86 0.26 -18.73
C VAL A 472 21.79 1.33 -18.89
N TYR A 473 20.61 1.11 -18.32
CA TYR A 473 19.50 2.04 -18.38
C TYR A 473 19.46 2.89 -17.11
N THR A 474 19.32 4.22 -17.27
CA THR A 474 19.28 5.12 -16.12
C THR A 474 17.90 5.69 -15.85
N LYS A 475 17.13 5.93 -16.91
CA LYS A 475 15.76 6.43 -16.87
C LYS A 475 14.87 5.58 -17.77
N GLU A 476 13.57 5.69 -17.57
CA GLU A 476 12.56 5.07 -18.43
C GLU A 476 12.70 5.51 -19.90
N SER A 477 13.00 6.79 -20.14
CA SER A 477 13.23 7.35 -21.47
C SER A 477 14.39 6.72 -22.24
N ASP A 478 15.35 6.11 -21.54
CA ASP A 478 16.55 5.53 -22.15
C ASP A 478 16.29 4.09 -22.63
N MET A 479 15.16 3.50 -22.25
CA MET A 479 14.85 2.09 -22.49
C MET A 479 14.04 1.90 -23.79
N PRO A 480 14.31 0.83 -24.55
CA PRO A 480 13.41 0.39 -25.61
C PRO A 480 11.99 0.14 -25.08
N PRO A 481 10.92 0.31 -25.89
CA PRO A 481 9.54 0.18 -25.43
C PRO A 481 9.23 -1.16 -24.78
N HIS A 482 9.74 -2.25 -25.36
CA HIS A 482 9.58 -3.60 -24.81
C HIS A 482 10.37 -3.82 -23.51
N ALA A 483 11.53 -3.18 -23.35
CA ALA A 483 12.27 -3.21 -22.09
C ALA A 483 11.52 -2.46 -20.98
N ALA A 484 10.95 -1.29 -21.29
CA ALA A 484 10.13 -0.54 -20.34
C ALA A 484 8.94 -1.39 -19.85
N ARG A 485 8.22 -2.04 -20.78
CA ARG A 485 7.12 -2.98 -20.44
C ARG A 485 7.56 -4.16 -19.59
N PHE A 486 8.72 -4.75 -19.88
CA PHE A 486 9.26 -5.83 -19.08
C PHE A 486 9.59 -5.37 -17.64
N TYR A 487 10.21 -4.19 -17.49
CA TYR A 487 10.52 -3.62 -16.19
C TYR A 487 9.24 -3.25 -15.40
N GLU A 488 8.22 -2.70 -16.05
CA GLU A 488 6.91 -2.45 -15.43
C GLU A 488 6.30 -3.74 -14.88
N GLU A 489 6.37 -4.83 -15.65
CA GLU A 489 5.85 -6.13 -15.23
C GLU A 489 6.64 -6.76 -14.09
N ALA A 490 7.96 -6.76 -14.19
CA ALA A 490 8.84 -7.24 -13.14
C ALA A 490 8.65 -6.44 -11.84
N ALA A 491 8.50 -5.11 -11.94
CA ALA A 491 8.26 -4.23 -10.79
C ALA A 491 6.91 -4.55 -10.13
N ARG A 492 5.84 -4.69 -10.92
CA ARG A 492 4.50 -5.05 -10.42
C ARG A 492 4.50 -6.37 -9.66
N ILE A 493 5.04 -7.44 -10.25
CA ILE A 493 5.03 -8.79 -9.65
C ILE A 493 5.89 -8.84 -8.37
N SER A 494 7.00 -8.12 -8.35
CA SER A 494 7.89 -8.06 -7.17
C SER A 494 7.42 -7.09 -6.07
N GLY A 495 6.50 -6.18 -6.39
CA GLY A 495 6.01 -5.16 -5.45
C GLY A 495 6.87 -3.93 -5.33
N LEU A 496 7.49 -3.51 -6.44
CA LEU A 496 8.30 -2.30 -6.55
C LEU A 496 7.63 -1.32 -7.51
N THR A 497 7.95 -0.04 -7.37
CA THR A 497 7.69 0.91 -8.45
C THR A 497 8.74 0.76 -9.55
N LEU A 498 8.41 1.17 -10.78
CA LEU A 498 9.35 1.15 -11.91
C LEU A 498 10.67 1.87 -11.58
N ASP A 499 10.57 3.06 -10.98
CA ASP A 499 11.71 3.84 -10.51
C ASP A 499 12.57 3.07 -9.47
N MET A 500 11.94 2.42 -8.48
CA MET A 500 12.66 1.62 -7.49
C MET A 500 13.44 0.47 -8.14
N LEU A 501 12.85 -0.21 -9.14
CA LEU A 501 13.51 -1.31 -9.84
C LEU A 501 14.70 -0.82 -10.67
N ILE A 502 14.54 0.25 -11.46
CA ILE A 502 15.63 0.83 -12.27
C ILE A 502 16.81 1.22 -11.37
N ARG A 503 16.55 1.88 -10.24
CA ARG A 503 17.59 2.27 -9.28
C ARG A 503 18.31 1.08 -8.67
N CYS A 504 17.56 0.03 -8.30
CA CYS A 504 18.12 -1.20 -7.74
C CYS A 504 19.02 -1.92 -8.73
N VAL A 505 18.54 -2.15 -9.96
CA VAL A 505 19.31 -2.78 -11.04
C VAL A 505 20.59 -1.98 -11.30
N ARG A 506 20.49 -0.67 -11.49
CA ARG A 506 21.65 0.20 -11.75
C ARG A 506 22.68 0.18 -10.61
N ARG A 507 22.25 -0.02 -9.36
CA ARG A 507 23.17 -0.12 -8.22
C ARG A 507 23.91 -1.45 -8.22
N ILE A 508 23.20 -2.55 -8.50
CA ILE A 508 23.81 -3.89 -8.59
C ILE A 508 24.77 -3.96 -9.78
N GLU A 509 24.40 -3.42 -10.94
CA GLU A 509 25.27 -3.30 -12.12
C GLU A 509 26.56 -2.54 -11.80
N ARG A 510 26.45 -1.40 -11.11
CA ARG A 510 27.63 -0.65 -10.64
C ARG A 510 28.50 -1.44 -9.68
N ASN A 511 27.89 -2.29 -8.84
CA ASN A 511 28.65 -3.15 -7.93
C ASN A 511 29.42 -4.23 -8.72
N ILE A 512 28.76 -4.88 -9.69
CA ILE A 512 29.39 -5.87 -10.58
C ILE A 512 30.55 -5.23 -11.35
N ALA A 513 30.34 -4.06 -11.96
CA ALA A 513 31.37 -3.37 -12.72
C ALA A 513 32.59 -2.99 -11.85
N ARG A 514 32.36 -2.57 -10.60
CA ARG A 514 33.44 -2.28 -9.63
C ARG A 514 34.23 -3.53 -9.27
N GLU A 515 33.54 -4.63 -9.01
CA GLU A 515 34.20 -5.90 -8.63
C GLU A 515 35.02 -6.46 -9.80
N GLN A 516 34.49 -6.38 -11.03
CA GLN A 516 35.24 -6.74 -12.24
C GLN A 516 36.47 -5.85 -12.44
N GLY A 517 36.36 -4.54 -12.19
CA GLY A 517 37.50 -3.62 -12.23
C GLY A 517 38.59 -3.99 -11.23
N ARG A 518 38.18 -4.35 -10.00
CA ARG A 518 39.09 -4.79 -8.93
C ARG A 518 39.79 -6.10 -9.28
N GLN A 519 39.06 -7.07 -9.84
CA GLN A 519 39.63 -8.34 -10.30
C GLN A 519 40.67 -8.13 -11.40
N LYS A 520 40.37 -7.29 -12.41
CA LYS A 520 41.31 -6.95 -13.48
C LYS A 520 42.59 -6.30 -12.94
N GLN A 521 42.46 -5.38 -11.98
CA GLN A 521 43.62 -4.76 -11.33
C GLN A 521 44.46 -5.76 -10.55
N ASN A 522 43.84 -6.69 -9.83
CA ASN A 522 44.55 -7.74 -9.11
C ASN A 522 45.29 -8.68 -10.08
N THR A 523 44.65 -9.15 -11.15
CA THR A 523 45.35 -9.98 -12.16
C THR A 523 46.50 -9.24 -12.84
N SER A 524 46.34 -7.95 -13.17
CA SER A 524 47.46 -7.18 -13.75
C SER A 524 48.59 -6.90 -12.75
N GLN A 525 48.31 -6.90 -11.43
CA GLN A 525 49.34 -6.81 -10.39
C GLN A 525 50.04 -8.15 -10.15
N GLU A 526 49.32 -9.27 -10.23
CA GLU A 526 49.88 -10.63 -10.20
C GLU A 526 50.76 -10.87 -11.44
N ASP A 527 50.26 -10.55 -12.65
CA ASP A 527 51.04 -10.65 -13.89
C ASP A 527 52.29 -9.75 -13.89
N ALA A 528 52.21 -8.58 -13.23
CA ALA A 528 53.36 -7.69 -13.05
C ALA A 528 54.33 -8.17 -11.97
N ALA A 529 53.86 -8.84 -10.91
CA ALA A 529 54.70 -9.45 -9.89
C ALA A 529 55.44 -10.68 -10.45
N ASP A 530 54.76 -11.52 -11.23
CA ASP A 530 55.35 -12.68 -11.92
C ASP A 530 56.40 -12.25 -12.97
N GLN A 531 56.21 -11.08 -13.61
CA GLN A 531 57.21 -10.49 -14.51
C GLN A 531 58.42 -9.88 -13.80
N VAL A 532 58.30 -9.47 -12.54
CA VAL A 532 59.44 -8.95 -11.73
C VAL A 532 60.23 -10.13 -11.15
N GLU A 533 59.55 -11.19 -10.70
CA GLU A 533 60.18 -12.39 -10.15
C GLU A 533 60.90 -13.22 -11.24
N SER A 534 60.41 -13.21 -12.49
CA SER A 534 61.12 -13.84 -13.62
C SER A 534 62.35 -13.04 -14.10
N VAL A 535 62.43 -11.74 -13.84
CA VAL A 535 63.61 -10.92 -14.14
C VAL A 535 64.68 -11.04 -13.06
N GLU A 536 64.31 -11.29 -11.79
CA GLU A 536 65.29 -11.54 -10.70
C GLU A 536 65.98 -12.92 -10.80
N VAL A 537 65.39 -13.89 -11.51
CA VAL A 537 65.99 -15.22 -11.73
C VAL A 537 66.95 -15.27 -12.94
N GLU A 538 66.92 -14.26 -13.83
CA GLU A 538 67.82 -14.15 -15.00
C GLU A 538 69.06 -13.25 -14.77
N MET A 539 69.54 -13.10 -13.53
CA MET A 539 70.89 -12.56 -13.29
C MET A 539 71.93 -13.71 -13.23
N PRO A 540 72.79 -13.90 -14.23
CA PRO A 540 73.88 -14.86 -14.14
C PRO A 540 74.98 -14.31 -13.23
N ASP A 541 75.43 -15.15 -12.29
CA ASP A 541 76.69 -15.00 -11.56
C ASP A 541 77.84 -14.81 -12.57
N ALA A 542 78.22 -13.56 -12.79
CA ALA A 542 79.47 -13.22 -13.44
C ALA A 542 80.59 -13.32 -12.40
N ALA A 543 81.14 -14.52 -12.29
CA ALA A 543 82.47 -14.75 -11.76
C ALA A 543 83.50 -14.07 -12.68
N ASP A 544 84.43 -13.28 -12.11
CA ASP A 544 85.87 -13.50 -12.31
C ASP A 544 86.74 -12.55 -11.45
N GLY A 545 87.90 -13.07 -11.04
CA GLY A 545 89.16 -12.31 -10.98
C GLY A 545 89.63 -11.78 -9.63
#